data_AF-A0A4S9MJQ8-F1
#
_entry.id   AF-A0A4S9MJQ8-F1
#
_cell.length_a   1.000
_cell.length_b   1.000
_cell.length_c   1.000
_cell.angle_alpha   90.00
_cell.angle_beta   90.00
_cell.angle_gamma   90.00
#
_symmetry.space_group_name_H-M   'P 1'
#
loop_
_entity.id
_entity.type
_entity.pdbx_description
1 polymer ?
#
loop_
_entity_poly.entity_id
_entity_poly.type
_entity_poly.pdbx_seq_one_letter_code
_entity_poly.pdbx_strand_id
1 'polypeptide(L)'
;MLTERNAVFIAVLIFYTGTAIFSTIRLIQHGLRKTASERILLVFSIGRILCAAFQLATISYPTNTSVWAGYVTTFSICVSLLLSASLVLLRRLAQRAGTDFPQVAGRDSMKFCQILVTVGLILGIAGGIRATSNWGSTGSYKPDSIQKASIIIFIISWALIVFMAIHTLGKARAAGSQTQKIAVGVFAISLPLLAVRIAYSAVSIFANLRSFSSIYGNVTIMLCMALIEEAVVVLMYQALGFVTLEDGARGRSIDSDLDQLSMAETGVVASK
;
A
#
# COMPACT_ATOMS: atom_id res chain seq x y z
N MET A 1 -20.96 11.95 23.45
CA MET A 1 -21.28 10.54 23.17
C MET A 1 -20.28 10.02 22.14
N LEU A 2 -19.59 8.91 22.41
CA LEU A 2 -18.72 8.30 21.40
C LEU A 2 -19.62 7.72 20.30
N THR A 3 -19.59 8.32 19.11
CA THR A 3 -20.24 7.74 17.93
C THR A 3 -19.51 6.44 17.56
N GLU A 4 -20.22 5.43 17.05
CA GLU A 4 -19.65 4.17 16.51
C GLU A 4 -18.39 4.39 15.66
N ARG A 5 -18.37 5.48 14.88
CA ARG A 5 -17.24 5.90 14.05
C ARG A 5 -15.96 6.15 14.87
N ASN A 6 -16.08 6.78 16.02
CA ASN A 6 -14.94 7.16 16.85
C ASN A 6 -14.27 5.91 17.45
N ALA A 7 -15.06 4.93 17.89
CA ALA A 7 -14.55 3.65 18.37
C ALA A 7 -13.74 2.93 17.28
N VAL A 8 -14.25 2.92 16.04
CA VAL A 8 -13.54 2.35 14.88
C VAL A 8 -12.19 3.04 14.65
N PHE A 9 -12.13 4.38 14.67
CA PHE A 9 -10.87 5.08 14.43
C PHE A 9 -9.87 4.97 15.57
N ILE A 10 -10.33 4.78 16.82
CA ILE A 10 -9.44 4.42 17.95
C ILE A 10 -8.83 3.02 17.71
N ALA A 11 -9.63 2.05 17.29
CA ALA A 11 -9.13 0.70 16.97
C ALA A 11 -8.10 0.72 15.82
N VAL A 12 -8.38 1.51 14.77
CA VAL A 12 -7.44 1.77 13.66
C VAL A 12 -6.12 2.33 14.20
N LEU A 13 -6.17 3.32 15.08
CA LEU A 13 -4.96 3.92 15.64
C LEU A 13 -4.11 2.90 16.40
N ILE A 14 -4.71 2.11 17.29
CA ILE A 14 -4.01 1.06 18.05
C ILE A 14 -3.37 0.04 17.10
N PHE A 15 -4.14 -0.45 16.12
CA PHE A 15 -3.66 -1.45 15.16
C PHE A 15 -2.47 -0.93 14.33
N TYR A 16 -2.58 0.27 13.75
CA TYR A 16 -1.53 0.81 12.89
C TYR A 16 -0.30 1.31 13.66
N THR A 17 -0.44 1.67 14.94
CA THR A 17 0.73 1.88 15.81
C THR A 17 1.53 0.58 15.97
N GLY A 18 0.86 -0.56 16.17
CA GLY A 18 1.52 -1.87 16.24
C GLY A 18 2.25 -2.23 14.94
N THR A 19 1.60 -2.04 13.78
CA THR A 19 2.23 -2.30 12.48
C THR A 19 3.39 -1.35 12.19
N ALA A 20 3.30 -0.08 12.61
CA ALA A 20 4.39 0.89 12.47
C ALA A 20 5.63 0.49 13.29
N ILE A 21 5.44 0.05 14.55
CA ILE A 21 6.52 -0.45 15.40
C ILE A 21 7.18 -1.66 14.74
N PHE A 22 6.37 -2.64 14.31
CA PHE A 22 6.88 -3.85 13.66
C PHE A 22 7.67 -3.54 12.37
N SER A 23 7.18 -2.61 11.55
CA SER A 23 7.89 -2.18 10.34
C SER A 23 9.20 -1.45 10.67
N THR A 24 9.21 -0.63 11.72
CA THR A 24 10.41 0.10 12.18
C THR A 24 11.49 -0.86 12.66
N ILE A 25 11.13 -1.86 13.47
CA ILE A 25 12.09 -2.88 13.96
C ILE A 25 12.77 -3.58 12.77
N ARG A 26 11.98 -3.99 11.77
CA ARG A 26 12.50 -4.67 10.58
C ARG A 26 13.39 -3.77 9.72
N LEU A 27 13.10 -2.47 9.69
CA LEU A 27 13.91 -1.48 8.99
C LEU A 27 15.31 -1.35 9.59
N ILE A 28 15.38 -1.38 10.93
CA ILE A 28 16.64 -1.33 11.68
C ILE A 28 17.42 -2.64 11.52
N GLN A 29 16.76 -3.80 11.62
CA GLN A 29 17.43 -5.11 11.58
C GLN A 29 18.08 -5.46 10.23
N HIS A 30 17.41 -5.21 9.11
CA HIS A 30 17.90 -5.63 7.78
C HIS A 30 18.51 -4.50 6.93
N GLY A 31 18.45 -3.26 7.42
CA GLY A 31 19.01 -2.06 6.78
C GLY A 31 18.17 -1.49 5.63
N LEU A 32 18.22 -0.15 5.48
CA LEU A 32 17.39 0.68 4.58
C LEU A 32 17.44 0.29 3.09
N ARG A 33 18.53 -0.33 2.62
CA ARG A 33 18.70 -0.72 1.21
C ARG A 33 17.97 -2.02 0.86
N LYS A 34 17.81 -2.93 1.84
CA LYS A 34 17.23 -4.26 1.62
C LYS A 34 15.73 -4.31 1.91
N THR A 35 15.10 -3.23 2.41
CA THR A 35 13.73 -3.22 2.95
C THR A 35 12.80 -2.17 2.32
N ALA A 36 12.82 -2.04 0.99
CA ALA A 36 12.01 -1.07 0.25
C ALA A 36 10.49 -1.22 0.47
N SER A 37 9.98 -2.45 0.60
CA SER A 37 8.57 -2.72 0.89
C SER A 37 8.17 -2.26 2.29
N GLU A 38 9.02 -2.53 3.28
CA GLU A 38 8.81 -2.17 4.68
C GLU A 38 8.81 -0.65 4.87
N ARG A 39 9.67 0.07 4.14
CA ARG A 39 9.65 1.55 4.14
C ARG A 39 8.30 2.10 3.70
N ILE A 40 7.71 1.57 2.62
CA ILE A 40 6.41 2.05 2.14
C ILE A 40 5.30 1.68 3.13
N LEU A 41 5.34 0.48 3.72
CA LEU A 41 4.36 0.07 4.75
C LEU A 41 4.47 0.91 6.03
N LEU A 42 5.67 1.38 6.39
CA LEU A 42 5.87 2.33 7.48
C LEU A 42 5.22 3.68 7.16
N VAL A 43 5.48 4.23 5.97
CA VAL A 43 4.87 5.49 5.52
C VAL A 43 3.34 5.36 5.45
N PHE A 44 2.82 4.22 4.99
CA PHE A 44 1.39 3.91 5.01
C PHE A 44 0.82 3.91 6.43
N SER A 45 1.50 3.25 7.38
CA SER A 45 1.05 3.18 8.78
C SER A 45 1.01 4.57 9.42
N ILE A 46 2.02 5.41 9.17
CA ILE A 46 2.02 6.81 9.62
C ILE A 46 0.86 7.60 9.01
N GLY A 47 0.63 7.45 7.70
CA GLY A 47 -0.52 8.06 7.02
C GLY A 47 -1.85 7.65 7.64
N ARG A 48 -2.00 6.38 8.06
CA ARG A 48 -3.20 5.89 8.74
C ARG A 48 -3.38 6.46 10.13
N ILE A 49 -2.30 6.59 10.90
CA ILE A 49 -2.33 7.25 12.21
C ILE A 49 -2.76 8.71 12.06
N LEU A 50 -2.21 9.44 11.08
CA LEU A 50 -2.61 10.81 10.78
C LEU A 50 -4.08 10.90 10.35
N CYS A 51 -4.54 9.99 9.49
CA CYS A 51 -5.93 9.94 9.06
C CYS A 51 -6.89 9.73 10.26
N ALA A 52 -6.56 8.80 11.15
CA ALA A 52 -7.33 8.56 12.36
C ALA A 52 -7.31 9.77 13.31
N ALA A 53 -6.15 10.43 13.46
CA ALA A 53 -6.02 11.64 14.26
C ALA A 53 -6.87 12.80 13.72
N PHE A 54 -6.84 13.05 12.41
CA PHE A 54 -7.70 14.07 11.78
C PHE A 54 -9.18 13.75 11.97
N GLN A 55 -9.58 12.49 11.79
CA GLN A 55 -10.97 12.09 11.99
C GLN A 55 -11.40 12.28 13.46
N LEU A 56 -10.56 11.94 14.44
CA LEU A 56 -10.88 12.15 15.85
C LEU A 56 -10.90 13.63 16.22
N ALA A 57 -10.04 14.44 15.61
CA ALA A 57 -10.03 15.89 15.82
C ALA A 57 -11.33 16.57 15.36
N THR A 58 -12.10 15.97 14.43
CA THR A 58 -13.43 16.47 14.05
C THR A 58 -14.45 16.47 15.20
N ILE A 59 -14.21 15.69 16.25
CA ILE A 59 -15.06 15.68 17.46
C ILE A 59 -14.94 17.01 18.21
N SER A 60 -13.72 17.51 18.36
CA SER A 60 -13.43 18.76 19.08
C SER A 60 -13.66 20.00 18.21
N TYR A 61 -13.48 19.88 16.89
CA TYR A 61 -13.58 21.00 15.94
C TYR A 61 -14.48 20.66 14.74
N PRO A 62 -15.80 20.46 14.93
CA PRO A 62 -16.69 19.96 13.87
C PRO A 62 -16.91 20.92 12.71
N THR A 63 -16.86 22.24 12.96
CA THR A 63 -17.05 23.29 11.96
C THR A 63 -15.78 23.66 11.20
N ASN A 64 -14.62 23.13 11.61
CA ASN A 64 -13.35 23.50 11.01
C ASN A 64 -13.10 22.70 9.73
N THR A 65 -13.22 23.37 8.59
CA THR A 65 -13.07 22.76 7.26
C THR A 65 -11.66 22.23 7.00
N SER A 66 -10.62 22.78 7.65
CA SER A 66 -9.25 22.32 7.48
C SER A 66 -9.01 20.91 8.03
N VAL A 67 -9.68 20.55 9.13
CA VAL A 67 -9.59 19.21 9.75
C VAL A 67 -10.22 18.16 8.84
N TRP A 68 -11.38 18.48 8.26
CA TRP A 68 -12.03 17.63 7.26
C TRP A 68 -11.19 17.50 5.98
N ALA A 69 -10.52 18.58 5.55
CA ALA A 69 -9.63 18.55 4.39
C ALA A 69 -8.44 17.62 4.66
N GLY A 70 -7.86 17.68 5.86
CA GLY A 70 -6.79 16.77 6.31
C GLY A 70 -7.22 15.31 6.28
N TYR A 71 -8.43 15.00 6.76
CA TYR A 71 -8.98 13.64 6.70
C TYR A 71 -9.13 13.13 5.25
N VAL A 72 -9.80 13.89 4.38
CA VAL A 72 -10.07 13.48 2.99
C VAL A 72 -8.80 13.35 2.16
N THR A 73 -7.85 14.28 2.34
CA THR A 73 -6.56 14.24 1.63
C THR A 73 -5.73 13.04 2.08
N THR A 74 -5.61 12.82 3.39
CA THR A 74 -4.82 11.70 3.93
C THR A 74 -5.41 10.34 3.54
N PHE A 75 -6.73 10.23 3.42
CA PHE A 75 -7.38 9.02 2.93
C PHE A 75 -7.00 8.69 1.48
N SER A 76 -6.91 9.71 0.62
CA SER A 76 -6.42 9.55 -0.76
C SER A 76 -4.94 9.15 -0.80
N ILE A 77 -4.10 9.76 0.06
CA ILE A 77 -2.68 9.43 0.18
C ILE A 77 -2.49 7.94 0.51
N CYS A 78 -3.28 7.42 1.45
CA CYS A 78 -3.21 6.02 1.85
C CYS A 78 -3.47 5.05 0.69
N VAL A 79 -4.44 5.34 -0.18
CA VAL A 79 -4.73 4.50 -1.36
C VAL A 79 -3.53 4.46 -2.32
N SER A 80 -2.89 5.60 -2.58
CA SER A 80 -1.71 5.67 -3.45
C SER A 80 -0.50 4.95 -2.85
N LEU A 81 -0.31 5.06 -1.54
CA LEU A 81 0.77 4.36 -0.82
C LEU A 81 0.58 2.84 -0.90
N LEU A 82 -0.67 2.36 -0.78
CA LEU A 82 -0.97 0.93 -0.84
C LEU A 82 -0.77 0.37 -2.27
N LEU A 83 -1.19 1.10 -3.30
CA LEU A 83 -0.89 0.77 -4.70
C LEU A 83 0.62 0.77 -4.99
N SER A 84 1.35 1.74 -4.43
CA SER A 84 2.82 1.80 -4.52
C SER A 84 3.49 0.62 -3.80
N ALA A 85 2.95 0.19 -2.66
CA ALA A 85 3.44 -0.97 -1.93
C ALA A 85 3.28 -2.25 -2.76
N SER A 86 2.12 -2.45 -3.41
CA SER A 86 1.88 -3.56 -4.33
C SER A 86 2.91 -3.57 -5.46
N LEU A 87 3.17 -2.41 -6.09
CA LEU A 87 4.17 -2.28 -7.16
C LEU A 87 5.58 -2.63 -6.71
N VAL A 88 6.01 -2.13 -5.54
CA VAL A 88 7.36 -2.40 -5.03
C VAL A 88 7.54 -3.87 -4.64
N LEU A 89 6.53 -4.50 -4.07
CA LEU A 89 6.55 -5.93 -3.79
C LEU A 89 6.59 -6.74 -5.08
N LEU A 90 5.77 -6.39 -6.07
CA LEU A 90 5.78 -7.06 -7.37
C LEU A 90 7.14 -6.91 -8.08
N ARG A 91 7.77 -5.73 -7.97
CA ARG A 91 9.13 -5.47 -8.47
C ARG A 91 10.13 -6.47 -7.92
N ARG A 92 10.11 -6.62 -6.59
CA ARG A 92 11.02 -7.52 -5.87
C ARG A 92 10.81 -8.96 -6.26
N LEU A 93 9.55 -9.38 -6.42
CA LEU A 93 9.23 -10.75 -6.81
C LEU A 93 9.73 -11.06 -8.22
N ALA A 94 9.52 -10.18 -9.18
CA ALA A 94 10.03 -10.41 -10.53
C ALA A 94 11.56 -10.43 -10.60
N GLN A 95 12.22 -9.51 -9.86
CA GLN A 95 13.68 -9.50 -9.75
C GLN A 95 14.23 -10.82 -9.19
N ARG A 96 13.54 -11.42 -8.21
CA ARG A 96 13.90 -12.74 -7.67
C ARG A 96 13.58 -13.89 -8.60
N ALA A 97 12.51 -13.78 -9.38
CA ALA A 97 12.14 -14.79 -10.36
C ALA A 97 13.03 -14.74 -11.62
N GLY A 98 13.92 -13.75 -11.74
CA GLY A 98 14.68 -13.51 -12.97
C GLY A 98 13.77 -13.20 -14.16
N THR A 99 12.54 -12.71 -13.90
CA THR A 99 11.56 -12.45 -14.95
C THR A 99 11.58 -11.00 -15.34
N ASP A 100 11.70 -10.73 -16.63
CA ASP A 100 11.49 -9.40 -17.15
C ASP A 100 10.03 -8.97 -17.07
N PHE A 101 9.82 -7.69 -16.79
CA PHE A 101 8.52 -7.08 -16.86
C PHE A 101 8.07 -6.94 -18.31
N PRO A 102 6.77 -7.15 -18.61
CA PRO A 102 6.25 -6.87 -19.93
C PRO A 102 6.46 -5.38 -20.22
N GLN A 103 7.12 -5.08 -21.34
CA GLN A 103 7.25 -3.71 -21.81
C GLN A 103 5.90 -3.26 -22.36
N VAL A 104 5.38 -2.16 -21.85
CA VAL A 104 4.18 -1.53 -22.40
C VAL A 104 4.66 -0.37 -23.25
N ALA A 105 4.44 -0.45 -24.56
CA ALA A 105 4.90 0.55 -25.54
C ALA A 105 6.41 0.84 -25.49
N GLY A 106 7.24 -0.19 -25.30
CA GLY A 106 8.71 -0.06 -25.30
C GLY A 106 9.32 0.63 -24.07
N ARG A 107 8.52 0.89 -23.03
CA ARG A 107 8.97 1.50 -21.77
C ARG A 107 8.75 0.56 -20.59
N ASP A 108 9.57 0.72 -19.56
CA ASP A 108 9.40 0.03 -18.28
C ASP A 108 8.00 0.28 -17.71
N SER A 109 7.10 -0.69 -17.86
CA SER A 109 5.70 -0.64 -17.41
C SER A 109 5.59 -0.32 -15.92
N MET A 110 6.56 -0.77 -15.12
CA MET A 110 6.69 -0.43 -13.71
C MET A 110 6.88 1.06 -13.44
N LYS A 111 7.80 1.71 -14.17
CA LYS A 111 8.08 3.14 -14.01
C LYS A 111 6.87 3.95 -14.46
N PHE A 112 6.24 3.53 -15.55
CA PHE A 112 5.01 4.14 -16.04
C PHE A 112 3.88 4.07 -15.01
N CYS A 113 3.63 2.89 -14.43
CA CYS A 113 2.61 2.72 -13.40
C CYS A 113 2.92 3.53 -12.13
N GLN A 114 4.19 3.58 -11.70
CA GLN A 114 4.59 4.41 -10.56
C GLN A 114 4.35 5.91 -10.81
N ILE A 115 4.60 6.38 -12.03
CA ILE A 115 4.31 7.77 -12.41
C ILE A 115 2.80 8.01 -12.34
N LEU A 116 1.97 7.11 -12.88
CA LEU A 116 0.51 7.23 -12.81
C LEU A 116 0.00 7.29 -11.36
N VAL A 117 0.47 6.41 -10.48
CA VAL A 117 0.10 6.43 -9.05
C VAL A 117 0.50 7.76 -8.40
N THR A 118 1.66 8.30 -8.76
CA THR A 118 2.14 9.60 -8.24
C THR A 118 1.31 10.77 -8.76
N VAL A 119 0.93 10.77 -10.03
CA VAL A 119 0.04 11.79 -10.61
C VAL A 119 -1.35 11.71 -9.96
N GLY A 120 -1.88 10.50 -9.79
CA GLY A 120 -3.13 10.26 -9.06
C GLY A 120 -3.08 10.79 -7.62
N LEU A 121 -1.97 10.59 -6.92
CA LEU A 121 -1.74 11.13 -5.57
C LEU A 121 -1.82 12.67 -5.55
N ILE A 122 -1.10 13.35 -6.44
CA ILE A 122 -1.09 14.82 -6.50
C ILE A 122 -2.50 15.36 -6.78
N LEU A 123 -3.22 14.75 -7.73
CA LEU A 123 -4.60 15.10 -8.03
C LEU A 123 -5.53 14.81 -6.84
N GLY A 124 -5.33 13.70 -6.13
CA GLY A 124 -6.12 13.36 -4.95
C GLY A 124 -5.96 14.38 -3.83
N ILE A 125 -4.74 14.86 -3.59
CA ILE A 125 -4.45 15.92 -2.61
C ILE A 125 -5.09 17.25 -3.05
N ALA A 126 -4.83 17.69 -4.28
CA ALA A 126 -5.37 18.95 -4.81
C ALA A 126 -6.92 18.94 -4.83
N GLY A 127 -7.52 17.83 -5.25
CA GLY A 127 -8.96 17.62 -5.26
C GLY A 127 -9.57 17.61 -3.86
N GLY A 128 -8.92 16.95 -2.89
CA GLY A 128 -9.38 16.92 -1.50
C GLY A 128 -9.38 18.30 -0.82
N ILE A 129 -8.33 19.10 -1.06
CA ILE A 129 -8.24 20.48 -0.54
C ILE A 129 -9.36 21.35 -1.16
N ARG A 130 -9.52 21.31 -2.49
CA ARG A 130 -10.52 22.11 -3.21
C ARG A 130 -11.97 21.72 -2.90
N ALA A 131 -12.25 20.43 -2.79
CA ALA A 131 -13.59 19.95 -2.43
C ALA A 131 -14.00 20.47 -1.05
N THR A 132 -13.05 20.58 -0.12
CA THR A 132 -13.32 21.02 1.25
C THR A 132 -13.34 22.54 1.40
N SER A 133 -12.53 23.29 0.64
CA SER A 133 -12.62 24.75 0.62
C SER A 133 -13.96 25.23 0.06
N ASN A 134 -14.46 24.58 -0.99
CA ASN A 134 -15.77 24.87 -1.57
C ASN A 134 -16.90 24.53 -0.59
N TRP A 135 -16.75 23.45 0.19
CA TRP A 135 -17.73 23.09 1.22
C TRP A 135 -17.90 24.19 2.28
N GLY A 136 -16.80 24.83 2.72
CA GLY A 136 -16.85 25.95 3.66
C GLY A 136 -17.56 27.20 3.13
N SER A 137 -17.63 27.35 1.81
CA SER A 137 -18.25 28.51 1.14
C SER A 137 -19.72 28.24 0.74
N THR A 138 -20.03 27.02 0.31
CA THR A 138 -21.34 26.68 -0.29
C THR A 138 -22.25 25.84 0.62
N GLY A 139 -21.76 25.40 1.79
CA GLY A 139 -22.53 24.62 2.78
C GLY A 139 -22.88 23.18 2.37
N SER A 140 -22.52 22.75 1.16
CA SER A 140 -22.79 21.40 0.63
C SER A 140 -21.52 20.77 0.06
N TYR A 141 -21.19 19.56 0.52
CA TYR A 141 -20.00 18.83 0.07
C TYR A 141 -20.23 18.31 -1.36
N LYS A 142 -19.48 18.84 -2.33
CA LYS A 142 -19.48 18.38 -3.72
C LYS A 142 -18.06 17.95 -4.09
N PRO A 143 -17.85 16.69 -4.51
CA PRO A 143 -16.55 16.23 -4.98
C PRO A 143 -16.08 17.05 -6.19
N ASP A 144 -14.88 17.62 -6.11
CA ASP A 144 -14.27 18.41 -7.18
C ASP A 144 -13.91 17.51 -8.39
N SER A 145 -13.91 18.06 -9.60
CA SER A 145 -13.58 17.33 -10.82
C SER A 145 -12.16 16.75 -10.79
N ILE A 146 -11.24 17.42 -10.10
CA ILE A 146 -9.87 16.94 -9.87
C ILE A 146 -9.86 15.68 -9.01
N GLN A 147 -10.71 15.62 -7.98
CA GLN A 147 -10.82 14.45 -7.12
C GLN A 147 -11.39 13.24 -7.89
N LYS A 148 -12.37 13.46 -8.77
CA LYS A 148 -12.89 12.43 -9.68
C LYS A 148 -11.80 11.89 -10.62
N ALA A 149 -10.99 12.78 -11.19
CA ALA A 149 -9.87 12.38 -12.05
C ALA A 149 -8.85 11.49 -11.32
N SER A 150 -8.55 11.80 -10.05
CA SER A 150 -7.61 11.00 -9.25
C SER A 150 -8.04 9.54 -9.10
N ILE A 151 -9.33 9.28 -8.88
CA ILE A 151 -9.85 7.92 -8.75
C ILE A 151 -9.78 7.16 -10.07
N ILE A 152 -10.11 7.81 -11.18
CA ILE A 152 -10.02 7.18 -12.51
C ILE A 152 -8.58 6.72 -12.75
N ILE A 153 -7.59 7.54 -12.39
CA ILE A 153 -6.17 7.17 -12.49
C ILE A 153 -5.81 6.02 -11.55
N PHE A 154 -6.36 5.97 -10.33
CA PHE A 154 -6.15 4.82 -9.43
C PHE A 154 -6.77 3.52 -9.96
N ILE A 155 -7.94 3.58 -10.59
CA ILE A 155 -8.57 2.42 -11.24
C ILE A 155 -7.68 1.90 -12.38
N ILE A 156 -7.20 2.80 -13.25
CA ILE A 156 -6.28 2.45 -14.34
C ILE A 156 -4.98 1.85 -13.78
N SER A 157 -4.43 2.46 -12.74
CA SER A 157 -3.21 1.99 -12.09
C SER A 157 -3.39 0.60 -11.48
N TRP A 158 -4.52 0.33 -10.82
CA TRP A 158 -4.86 -0.98 -10.30
C TRP A 158 -4.98 -2.03 -11.41
N ALA A 159 -5.65 -1.71 -12.52
CA ALA A 159 -5.78 -2.63 -13.65
C ALA A 159 -4.41 -3.00 -14.24
N LEU A 160 -3.50 -2.02 -14.37
CA LEU A 160 -2.12 -2.26 -14.79
C LEU A 160 -1.34 -3.13 -13.79
N ILE A 161 -1.52 -2.91 -12.49
CA ILE A 161 -0.90 -3.74 -11.45
C ILE A 161 -1.40 -5.18 -11.54
N VAL A 162 -2.70 -5.40 -11.75
CA VAL A 162 -3.28 -6.74 -11.93
C VAL A 162 -2.70 -7.41 -13.17
N PHE A 163 -2.63 -6.70 -14.30
CA PHE A 163 -2.03 -7.22 -15.53
C PHE A 163 -0.57 -7.64 -15.33
N MET A 164 0.25 -6.77 -14.73
CA MET A 164 1.65 -7.08 -14.43
C MET A 164 1.77 -8.25 -13.44
N ALA A 165 0.90 -8.28 -12.42
CA ALA A 165 0.90 -9.34 -11.43
C ALA A 165 0.59 -10.69 -12.08
N ILE A 166 -0.43 -10.81 -12.94
CA ILE A 166 -0.75 -12.07 -13.62
C ILE A 166 0.46 -12.58 -14.42
N HIS A 167 1.13 -11.70 -15.17
CA HIS A 167 2.27 -12.10 -15.99
C HIS A 167 3.48 -12.52 -15.15
N THR A 168 3.86 -11.73 -14.15
CA THR A 168 4.97 -12.05 -13.24
C THR A 168 4.68 -13.32 -12.42
N LEU A 169 3.46 -13.47 -11.91
CA LEU A 169 3.07 -14.59 -11.07
C LEU A 169 2.89 -15.88 -11.87
N GLY A 170 2.45 -15.81 -13.12
CA GLY A 170 2.40 -16.96 -14.03
C GLY A 170 3.78 -17.58 -14.24
N LYS A 171 4.79 -16.74 -14.48
CA LYS A 171 6.20 -17.18 -14.63
C LYS A 171 6.81 -17.61 -13.30
N ALA A 172 6.53 -16.88 -12.21
CA ALA A 172 7.04 -17.23 -10.88
C ALA A 172 6.46 -18.56 -10.33
N ARG A 173 5.22 -18.92 -10.68
CA ARG A 173 4.67 -20.25 -10.35
C ARG A 173 5.46 -21.39 -11.00
N ALA A 174 5.94 -21.19 -12.23
CA ALA A 174 6.74 -22.17 -12.95
C ALA A 174 8.16 -22.32 -12.37
N ALA A 175 8.72 -21.26 -11.77
CA ALA A 175 10.06 -21.23 -11.20
C ALA A 175 10.22 -21.96 -9.83
N GLY A 176 9.14 -22.52 -9.28
CA GLY A 176 9.21 -23.57 -8.25
C GLY A 176 9.57 -23.16 -6.80
N SER A 177 10.07 -21.94 -6.54
CA SER A 177 10.48 -21.53 -5.19
C SER A 177 9.28 -21.36 -4.22
N GLN A 178 9.42 -21.84 -2.98
CA GLN A 178 8.39 -21.74 -1.95
C GLN A 178 7.96 -20.28 -1.67
N THR A 179 8.91 -19.35 -1.66
CA THR A 179 8.66 -17.91 -1.50
C THR A 179 7.77 -17.36 -2.61
N GLN A 180 7.96 -17.82 -3.84
CA GLN A 180 7.16 -17.39 -4.99
C GLN A 180 5.73 -17.93 -4.89
N LYS A 181 5.54 -19.16 -4.41
CA LYS A 181 4.19 -19.72 -4.19
C LYS A 181 3.41 -18.92 -3.15
N ILE A 182 4.07 -18.56 -2.03
CA ILE A 182 3.48 -17.70 -0.98
C ILE A 182 3.13 -16.32 -1.57
N ALA A 183 4.05 -15.73 -2.33
CA ALA A 183 3.82 -14.46 -2.99
C ALA A 183 2.60 -14.47 -3.92
N VAL A 184 2.43 -15.54 -4.70
CA VAL A 184 1.28 -15.66 -5.60
C VAL A 184 -0.03 -15.75 -4.81
N GLY A 185 -0.06 -16.49 -3.70
CA GLY A 185 -1.22 -16.52 -2.80
C GLY A 185 -1.55 -15.13 -2.24
N VAL A 186 -0.53 -14.40 -1.78
CA VAL A 186 -0.69 -13.03 -1.24
C VAL A 186 -1.25 -12.07 -2.29
N PHE A 187 -0.73 -12.08 -3.52
CA PHE A 187 -1.23 -11.22 -4.59
C PHE A 187 -2.63 -11.64 -5.08
N ALA A 188 -2.93 -12.93 -5.13
CA ALA A 188 -4.27 -13.42 -5.51
C ALA A 188 -5.37 -12.94 -4.57
N ILE A 189 -5.07 -12.77 -3.28
CA ILE A 189 -6.03 -12.29 -2.27
C ILE A 189 -6.00 -10.76 -2.15
N SER A 190 -4.82 -10.14 -2.19
CA SER A 190 -4.72 -8.69 -1.98
C SER A 190 -5.25 -7.85 -3.15
N LEU A 191 -5.08 -8.28 -4.40
CA LEU A 191 -5.56 -7.54 -5.56
C LEU A 191 -7.09 -7.34 -5.60
N PRO A 192 -7.93 -8.37 -5.33
CA PRO A 192 -9.38 -8.16 -5.23
C PRO A 192 -9.78 -7.31 -4.03
N LEU A 193 -9.11 -7.44 -2.88
CA LEU A 193 -9.34 -6.56 -1.72
C LEU A 193 -9.03 -5.09 -2.04
N LEU A 194 -7.93 -4.84 -2.75
CA LEU A 194 -7.59 -3.53 -3.31
C LEU A 194 -8.66 -3.00 -4.27
N ALA A 195 -9.29 -3.89 -5.05
CA ALA A 195 -10.37 -3.52 -5.97
C ALA A 195 -11.58 -3.00 -5.21
N VAL A 196 -12.01 -3.70 -4.15
CA VAL A 196 -13.15 -3.27 -3.32
C VAL A 196 -12.86 -1.94 -2.65
N ARG A 197 -11.64 -1.75 -2.14
CA ARG A 197 -11.17 -0.46 -1.60
C ARG A 197 -11.27 0.70 -2.59
N ILE A 198 -10.85 0.49 -3.84
CA ILE A 198 -10.93 1.50 -4.91
C ILE A 198 -12.38 1.71 -5.34
N ALA A 199 -13.17 0.65 -5.40
CA ALA A 199 -14.60 0.72 -5.71
C ALA A 199 -15.37 1.54 -4.65
N TYR A 200 -15.08 1.35 -3.36
CA TYR A 200 -15.63 2.19 -2.29
C TYR A 200 -15.26 3.66 -2.51
N SER A 201 -13.99 3.93 -2.82
CA SER A 201 -13.53 5.30 -3.12
C SER A 201 -14.28 5.88 -4.32
N ALA A 202 -14.47 5.12 -5.39
CA ALA A 202 -15.23 5.54 -6.57
C ALA A 202 -16.70 5.82 -6.25
N VAL A 203 -17.40 4.90 -5.57
CA VAL A 203 -18.81 5.08 -5.20
C VAL A 203 -18.97 6.30 -4.29
N SER A 204 -18.05 6.51 -3.34
CA SER A 204 -18.10 7.66 -2.43
C SER A 204 -18.02 9.02 -3.13
N ILE A 205 -17.41 9.09 -4.32
CA ILE A 205 -17.14 10.34 -5.05
C ILE A 205 -18.04 10.49 -6.29
N PHE A 206 -18.42 9.40 -6.95
CA PHE A 206 -19.28 9.45 -8.14
C PHE A 206 -20.76 9.30 -7.82
N ALA A 207 -21.13 8.48 -6.83
CA ALA A 207 -22.53 8.11 -6.65
C ALA A 207 -23.36 9.15 -5.89
N ASN A 208 -22.75 10.17 -5.26
CA ASN A 208 -23.43 11.15 -4.38
C ASN A 208 -24.37 10.50 -3.33
N LEU A 209 -24.20 9.21 -3.04
CA LEU A 209 -25.02 8.47 -2.09
C LEU A 209 -24.50 8.75 -0.69
N ARG A 210 -25.34 9.37 0.14
CA ARG A 210 -24.98 9.75 1.52
C ARG A 210 -24.49 8.54 2.33
N SER A 211 -25.00 7.33 2.06
CA SER A 211 -24.62 6.08 2.73
C SER A 211 -23.19 5.58 2.46
N PHE A 212 -22.58 5.97 1.33
CA PHE A 212 -21.21 5.58 0.95
C PHE A 212 -20.19 6.70 1.14
N SER A 213 -20.63 7.86 1.67
CA SER A 213 -19.72 8.96 1.96
C SER A 213 -18.73 8.57 3.06
N SER A 214 -17.45 8.84 2.86
CA SER A 214 -16.43 8.70 3.92
C SER A 214 -16.74 9.58 5.14
N ILE A 215 -17.50 10.67 4.94
CA ILE A 215 -17.79 11.71 5.93
C ILE A 215 -19.08 11.38 6.71
N TYR A 216 -20.17 11.08 6.01
CA TYR A 216 -21.50 10.88 6.60
C TYR A 216 -22.11 9.47 6.39
N GLY A 217 -21.40 8.58 5.71
CA GLY A 217 -21.91 7.25 5.33
C GLY A 217 -21.96 6.25 6.46
N ASN A 218 -22.51 5.07 6.19
CA ASN A 218 -22.65 4.02 7.20
C ASN A 218 -21.26 3.55 7.68
N VAL A 219 -21.04 3.60 9.00
CA VAL A 219 -19.77 3.23 9.65
C VAL A 219 -19.40 1.78 9.34
N THR A 220 -20.37 0.87 9.29
CA THR A 220 -20.14 -0.55 9.00
C THR A 220 -19.65 -0.78 7.58
N ILE A 221 -20.21 -0.05 6.59
CA ILE A 221 -19.79 -0.16 5.19
C ILE A 221 -18.37 0.39 5.02
N MET A 222 -18.07 1.54 5.64
CA MET A 222 -16.73 2.12 5.64
C MET A 222 -15.72 1.23 6.39
N LEU A 223 -16.13 0.56 7.46
CA LEU A 223 -15.27 -0.38 8.16
C LEU A 223 -14.93 -1.57 7.26
N CYS A 224 -15.95 -2.24 6.70
CA CYS A 224 -15.77 -3.44 5.90
C CYS A 224 -15.07 -3.18 4.56
N MET A 225 -15.55 -2.23 3.75
CA MET A 225 -15.07 -2.02 2.38
C MET A 225 -13.87 -1.07 2.27
N ALA A 226 -13.41 -0.52 3.40
CA ALA A 226 -12.42 0.54 3.37
C ALA A 226 -11.31 0.36 4.38
N LEU A 227 -11.59 -0.10 5.62
CA LEU A 227 -10.57 -0.21 6.67
C LEU A 227 -10.07 -1.64 6.87
N ILE A 228 -10.97 -2.63 6.89
CA ILE A 228 -10.63 -4.05 7.11
C ILE A 228 -9.77 -4.57 5.96
N GLU A 229 -10.17 -4.30 4.72
CA GLU A 229 -9.44 -4.75 3.54
C GLU A 229 -8.01 -4.22 3.51
N GLU A 230 -7.81 -2.95 3.86
CA GLU A 230 -6.48 -2.36 3.95
C GLU A 230 -5.65 -3.00 5.07
N ALA A 231 -6.25 -3.24 6.24
CA ALA A 231 -5.55 -3.89 7.34
C ALA A 231 -5.09 -5.30 6.95
N VAL A 232 -5.96 -6.08 6.29
CA VAL A 232 -5.63 -7.42 5.78
C VAL A 232 -4.52 -7.34 4.74
N VAL A 233 -4.61 -6.43 3.76
CA VAL A 233 -3.57 -6.28 2.72
C VAL A 233 -2.23 -5.88 3.33
N VAL A 234 -2.22 -4.96 4.30
CA VAL A 234 -0.99 -4.54 4.99
C VAL A 234 -0.34 -5.70 5.74
N LEU A 235 -1.10 -6.50 6.50
CA LEU A 235 -0.57 -7.66 7.19
C LEU A 235 0.02 -8.68 6.20
N MET A 236 -0.67 -8.94 5.10
CA MET A 236 -0.21 -9.86 4.06
C MET A 236 1.07 -9.37 3.39
N TYR A 237 1.16 -8.07 3.09
CA TYR A 237 2.35 -7.44 2.52
C TYR A 237 3.52 -7.41 3.50
N GLN A 238 3.25 -7.20 4.79
CA GLN A 238 4.24 -7.25 5.85
C GLN A 238 4.80 -8.67 6.01
N ALA A 239 3.92 -9.69 6.02
CA ALA A 239 4.30 -11.10 6.10
C ALA A 239 5.10 -11.54 4.87
N LEU A 240 4.67 -11.17 3.67
CA LEU A 240 5.42 -11.45 2.44
C LEU A 240 6.81 -10.82 2.46
N GLY A 241 6.90 -9.55 2.89
CA GLY A 241 8.17 -8.86 3.07
C GLY A 241 9.09 -9.61 4.03
N PHE A 242 8.55 -10.11 5.15
CA PHE A 242 9.30 -10.87 6.15
C PHE A 242 9.91 -12.15 5.58
N VAL A 243 9.07 -13.03 5.02
CA VAL A 243 9.50 -14.30 4.41
C VAL A 243 10.55 -14.05 3.32
N THR A 244 10.29 -13.04 2.49
CA THR A 244 11.21 -12.62 1.42
C THR A 244 12.59 -12.26 1.98
N LEU A 245 12.68 -11.43 3.03
CA LEU A 245 13.98 -11.05 3.60
C LEU A 245 14.72 -12.21 4.25
N GLU A 246 14.01 -13.10 4.94
CA GLU A 246 14.59 -14.23 5.67
C GLU A 246 15.21 -15.25 4.71
N ASP A 247 14.50 -15.61 3.63
CA ASP A 247 15.03 -16.48 2.58
C ASP A 247 16.31 -15.90 1.96
N GLY A 248 16.34 -14.57 1.78
CA GLY A 248 17.51 -13.88 1.26
C GLY A 248 18.66 -13.75 2.26
N ALA A 249 18.43 -13.92 3.56
CA ALA A 249 19.49 -14.00 4.56
C ALA A 249 20.08 -15.40 4.62
N ARG A 250 19.22 -16.42 4.58
CA ARG A 250 19.60 -17.83 4.63
C ARG A 250 20.38 -18.29 3.39
N GLY A 251 20.04 -17.78 2.19
CA GLY A 251 20.81 -18.07 0.99
C GLY A 251 22.26 -17.58 1.07
N ARG A 252 22.49 -16.39 1.66
CA ARG A 252 23.85 -15.83 1.79
C ARG A 252 24.71 -16.56 2.81
N SER A 253 24.13 -17.08 3.89
CA SER A 253 24.91 -17.87 4.86
C SER A 253 25.39 -19.16 4.22
N ILE A 254 24.52 -19.85 3.48
CA ILE A 254 24.87 -21.09 2.77
C ILE A 254 25.97 -20.84 1.75
N ASP A 255 25.86 -19.80 0.91
CA ASP A 255 26.91 -19.45 -0.06
C ASP A 255 28.24 -19.12 0.63
N SER A 256 28.21 -18.40 1.76
CA SER A 256 29.41 -18.10 2.55
C SER A 256 30.04 -19.36 3.14
N ASP A 257 29.24 -20.31 3.62
CA ASP A 257 29.71 -21.57 4.19
C ASP A 257 30.33 -22.45 3.08
N LEU A 258 29.70 -22.49 1.90
CA LEU A 258 30.22 -23.18 0.71
C LEU A 258 31.53 -22.58 0.21
N ASP A 259 31.65 -21.25 0.19
CA ASP A 259 32.88 -20.57 -0.22
C ASP A 259 34.02 -20.85 0.78
N GLN A 260 33.72 -20.86 2.10
CA GLN A 260 34.70 -21.25 3.11
C GLN A 260 35.14 -22.71 2.98
N LEU A 261 34.23 -23.64 2.69
CA LEU A 261 34.56 -25.05 2.46
C LEU A 261 35.40 -25.24 1.20
N SER A 262 35.05 -24.55 0.11
CA SER A 262 35.82 -24.55 -1.14
C SER A 262 37.24 -24.02 -0.93
N MET A 263 37.41 -22.94 -0.16
CA MET A 263 38.72 -22.38 0.19
C MET A 263 39.54 -23.32 1.11
N ALA A 264 38.87 -24.10 1.96
CA ALA A 264 39.52 -25.10 2.81
C ALA A 264 39.96 -26.34 2.01
N GLU A 265 39.16 -26.81 1.04
CA GLU A 265 39.51 -27.94 0.16
C GLU A 265 40.59 -27.58 -0.87
N THR A 266 40.58 -26.35 -1.39
CA THR A 266 41.55 -25.92 -2.41
C THR A 266 42.94 -25.64 -1.87
N GLY A 267 43.15 -25.72 -0.55
CA GLY A 267 44.46 -25.92 0.06
C GLY A 267 45.56 -25.12 -0.63
N VAL A 268 45.44 -23.78 -0.66
CA VAL A 268 46.62 -22.94 -0.87
C VAL A 268 47.46 -23.11 0.39
N VAL A 269 48.29 -24.15 0.34
CA VAL A 269 49.52 -24.30 1.11
C VAL A 269 50.38 -23.09 0.72
N ALA A 270 50.10 -21.95 1.33
CA ALA A 270 51.04 -20.84 1.40
C ALA A 270 52.15 -21.24 2.38
N SER A 271 52.98 -22.19 1.92
CA SER A 271 54.30 -22.41 2.47
C SER A 271 55.24 -21.43 1.78
N LYS A 272 55.54 -20.34 2.47
CA LYS A 272 56.90 -19.83 2.67
C LYS A 272 56.92 -18.73 3.72
#